data_AF-A0A2A2EM63-F1
#
_entry.id   AF-A0A2A2EM63-F1
#
_cell.length_a   1.000
_cell.length_b   1.000
_cell.length_c   1.000
_cell.angle_alpha   90.00
_cell.angle_beta   90.00
_cell.angle_gamma   90.00
#
_symmetry.space_group_name_H-M   'P 1'
#
loop_
_entity.id
_entity.type
_entity.pdbx_description
1 polymer ?
#
loop_
_entity_poly.entity_id
_entity_poly.type
_entity_poly.pdbx_seq_one_letter_code
_entity_poly.pdbx_strand_id
1 'polypeptide(L)'
;TGSTPDGEVLRIEIGSDGTVTVTQSAPLDHDAQGADSLTLPAGLVGVEATVTVTDGDGDTVSDTLSTDLSGNISIVDDVPGLDLSDVDLSEVSFETLDSETVDGTSVASASVAAAFTAAVDASYGADGAGSTVISDYALTLGDLDHGLTSGGEPVVFTQDASGVITGTADGTEVLRIEIGSDGTVTVTQSAALDHDAQGADSLTLPAGLVGVEATVTVTDGDGDTVTDTLGVDLSGNISIVDDVPGLDLSAVDLSEVSFETLDSETVDGTSVASASVAAAFTAAVDASYGADGAGSTVISDYALTLGDLDHGLTSGGEPLTFSLDGGVITGTADGTEVLRIEIGSDGMVTVTQSAPLDHDAQGADSLTLPAGLVGVEATVTVTDGDGDTVSDILSTDLSGNISIVDDVPGLDLSDVDLSEVSFETLDSETVDGTSVASASVAAAFTAAVDASYGADGAGSTVISDYALTLGDLDHGLTSGGEPVVFTQDASGVITGSTPDGEVLRIEIGSDGTVTVTQSAPLDHDAQGADSLTLPAGLVGVEATVTVTDGDGDTVSDTLSTDLSGNISIVDDVPGL
;
A
#
# COMPACT_ATOMS: atom_id res chain seq x y z
N THR A 1 43.23 26.63 83.72
CA THR A 1 42.14 26.07 82.90
C THR A 1 41.48 27.19 82.13
N GLY A 2 41.09 26.95 80.88
CA GLY A 2 40.25 27.79 80.04
C GLY A 2 38.93 27.06 79.75
N SER A 3 37.83 27.79 79.80
CA SER A 3 36.47 27.22 79.74
C SER A 3 35.51 28.14 78.99
N THR A 4 34.53 27.55 78.32
CA THR A 4 33.34 28.21 77.78
C THR A 4 32.16 28.03 78.76
N PRO A 5 30.99 28.65 78.51
CA PRO A 5 29.78 28.36 79.27
C PRO A 5 29.37 26.89 79.29
N ASP A 6 29.83 26.11 78.31
CA ASP A 6 29.49 24.69 78.11
C ASP A 6 30.50 23.72 78.74
N GLY A 7 31.66 24.19 79.19
CA GLY A 7 32.63 23.35 79.89
C GLY A 7 34.09 23.79 79.82
N GLU A 8 34.98 22.94 80.32
CA GLU A 8 36.43 23.10 80.19
C GLU A 8 36.87 22.78 78.76
N VAL A 9 37.67 23.68 78.16
CA VAL A 9 38.18 23.55 76.78
C VAL A 9 39.67 23.21 76.80
N LEU A 10 40.45 23.90 77.62
CA LEU A 10 41.90 23.72 77.72
C LEU A 10 42.35 23.68 79.19
N ARG A 11 43.16 22.70 79.54
CA ARG A 11 43.79 22.60 80.87
C ARG A 11 45.28 22.39 80.75
N ILE A 12 46.00 23.14 81.56
CA ILE A 12 47.45 23.09 81.66
C ILE A 12 47.76 22.91 83.13
N GLU A 13 48.46 21.83 83.45
CA GLU A 13 48.79 21.43 84.82
C GLU A 13 50.28 21.07 84.90
N ILE A 14 50.87 21.26 86.08
CA ILE A 14 52.24 20.85 86.37
C ILE A 14 52.26 19.82 87.50
N GLY A 15 52.88 18.66 87.24
CA GLY A 15 53.11 17.61 88.22
C GLY A 15 54.18 17.99 89.26
N SER A 16 54.22 17.26 90.38
CA SER A 16 55.23 17.46 91.43
C SER A 16 56.66 17.17 90.98
N ASP A 17 56.84 16.51 89.83
CA ASP A 17 58.10 16.20 89.17
C ASP A 17 58.51 17.25 88.12
N GLY A 18 57.69 18.29 87.91
CA GLY A 18 57.90 19.34 86.92
C GLY A 18 57.34 19.03 85.53
N THR A 19 56.68 17.88 85.33
CA THR A 19 56.04 17.53 84.06
C THR A 19 54.85 18.45 83.81
N VAL A 20 54.83 19.12 82.65
CA VAL A 20 53.70 19.94 82.21
C VAL A 20 52.80 19.10 81.31
N THR A 21 51.53 18.98 81.67
CA THR A 21 50.51 18.30 80.87
C THR A 21 49.56 19.33 80.30
N VAL A 22 49.38 19.31 78.98
CA VAL A 22 48.34 20.07 78.27
C VAL A 22 47.24 19.08 77.88
N THR A 23 46.01 19.36 78.28
CA THR A 23 44.81 18.59 77.92
C THR A 23 43.85 19.52 77.22
N GLN A 24 43.55 19.23 75.96
CA GLN A 24 42.46 19.83 75.21
C GLN A 24 41.25 18.90 75.31
N SER A 25 40.13 19.44 75.78
CA SER A 25 38.89 18.69 76.04
C SER A 25 37.74 19.09 75.10
N ALA A 26 37.92 20.19 74.36
CA ALA A 26 37.02 20.67 73.31
C ALA A 26 37.83 21.45 72.24
N PRO A 27 37.27 21.65 71.04
CA PRO A 27 37.88 22.49 70.00
C PRO A 27 38.13 23.91 70.49
N LEU A 28 39.12 24.58 69.91
CA LEU A 28 39.35 26.01 70.10
C LEU A 28 39.17 26.64 68.74
N ASP A 29 38.33 27.66 68.64
CA ASP A 29 38.19 28.46 67.41
C ASP A 29 39.51 29.18 67.11
N HIS A 30 39.92 29.11 65.85
CA HIS A 30 41.07 29.86 65.33
C HIS A 30 40.61 31.01 64.42
N ASP A 31 41.56 31.84 63.98
CA ASP A 31 41.28 32.82 62.93
C ASP A 31 41.21 32.05 61.60
N ALA A 32 40.21 32.30 60.77
CA ALA A 32 40.00 31.54 59.54
C ALA A 32 41.25 31.46 58.62
N GLN A 33 41.52 30.25 58.11
CA GLN A 33 42.33 29.79 56.97
C GLN A 33 43.55 28.90 57.29
N GLY A 34 43.34 27.59 57.31
CA GLY A 34 44.35 26.55 57.07
C GLY A 34 44.86 25.88 58.35
N ALA A 35 45.97 25.13 58.26
CA ALA A 35 46.64 24.53 59.43
C ALA A 35 47.34 25.60 60.28
N ASP A 36 46.57 26.55 60.79
CA ASP A 36 47.00 27.62 61.64
C ASP A 36 47.23 27.10 63.07
N SER A 37 48.07 27.82 63.82
CA SER A 37 48.46 27.38 65.15
C SER A 37 48.28 28.51 66.15
N LEU A 38 47.41 28.30 67.13
CA LEU A 38 47.22 29.24 68.23
C LEU A 38 48.36 29.06 69.25
N THR A 39 49.26 30.05 69.29
CA THR A 39 50.25 30.17 70.38
C THR A 39 49.64 30.97 71.53
N LEU A 40 49.80 30.48 72.77
CA LEU A 40 49.25 31.19 73.93
C LEU A 40 49.90 32.58 74.11
N PRO A 41 49.12 33.62 74.46
CA PRO A 41 49.65 34.94 74.74
C PRO A 41 50.79 34.93 75.76
N ALA A 42 51.85 35.71 75.51
CA ALA A 42 53.00 35.81 76.41
C ALA A 42 52.58 36.16 77.86
N GLY A 43 53.14 35.46 78.84
CA GLY A 43 52.83 35.63 80.26
C GLY A 43 51.51 35.01 80.73
N LEU A 44 50.75 34.34 79.85
CA LEU A 44 49.51 33.65 80.22
C LEU A 44 49.76 32.40 81.08
N VAL A 45 50.83 31.66 80.81
CA VAL A 45 51.15 30.41 81.50
C VAL A 45 52.62 30.42 81.91
N GLY A 46 52.88 30.46 83.22
CA GLY A 46 54.23 30.37 83.76
C GLY A 46 54.36 29.27 84.80
N VAL A 47 55.59 28.80 85.00
CA VAL A 47 55.93 27.92 86.13
C VAL A 47 56.80 28.68 87.10
N GLU A 48 56.48 28.57 88.39
CA GLU A 48 57.26 29.11 89.48
C GLU A 48 57.74 27.98 90.38
N ALA A 49 59.03 28.02 90.75
CA ALA A 49 59.63 27.12 91.71
C ALA A 49 60.26 27.94 92.84
N THR A 50 59.82 27.73 94.07
CA THR A 50 60.44 28.33 95.26
C THR A 50 61.62 27.48 95.70
N VAL A 51 62.81 28.06 95.65
CA VAL A 51 64.04 27.45 96.16
C VAL A 51 64.24 27.95 97.59
N THR A 52 64.12 27.04 98.55
CA THR A 52 64.38 27.34 99.97
C THR A 52 65.70 26.73 100.40
N VAL A 53 66.61 27.56 100.91
CA VAL A 53 67.86 27.11 101.49
C VAL A 53 67.74 27.22 103.01
N THR A 54 67.95 26.11 103.70
CA THR A 54 67.98 26.03 105.17
C THR A 54 69.40 25.80 105.63
N ASP A 55 69.87 26.59 106.60
CA ASP A 55 71.21 26.37 107.16
C ASP A 55 71.20 25.35 108.32
N GLY A 56 72.34 25.21 109.01
CA GLY A 56 72.54 24.20 110.03
C GLY A 56 71.79 24.41 111.35
N ASP A 57 71.23 25.60 111.62
CA ASP A 57 70.44 25.88 112.83
C ASP A 57 68.93 26.00 112.57
N GLY A 58 68.53 26.00 111.31
CA GLY A 58 67.13 25.91 110.87
C GLY A 58 66.60 27.20 110.25
N ASP A 59 67.40 28.26 110.14
CA ASP A 59 67.01 29.47 109.43
C ASP A 59 66.85 29.21 107.92
N THR A 60 65.85 29.84 107.30
CA THR A 60 65.53 29.65 105.88
C THR A 60 65.49 30.96 105.10
N VAL A 61 66.02 30.96 103.88
CA VAL A 61 65.77 31.98 102.87
C VAL A 61 65.15 31.31 101.65
N SER A 62 64.12 31.94 101.09
CA SER A 62 63.44 31.45 99.88
C SER A 62 63.50 32.50 98.78
N ASP A 63 63.72 32.05 97.55
CA ASP A 63 63.58 32.87 96.33
C ASP A 63 62.78 32.09 95.29
N THR A 64 62.16 32.79 94.34
CA THR A 64 61.30 32.18 93.31
C THR A 64 61.97 32.27 91.94
N LEU A 65 62.15 31.13 91.29
CA LEU A 65 62.52 31.04 89.89
C LEU A 65 61.24 30.92 89.05
N SER A 66 61.04 31.82 88.08
CA SER A 66 59.90 31.75 87.16
C SER A 66 60.35 31.61 85.70
N THR A 67 59.52 30.97 84.89
CA THR A 67 59.69 30.87 83.43
C THR A 67 58.33 30.91 82.75
N ASP A 68 58.22 31.68 81.68
CA ASP A 68 57.03 31.74 80.82
C ASP A 68 57.02 30.53 79.88
N LEU A 69 55.93 29.79 79.91
CA LEU A 69 55.68 28.63 79.05
C LEU A 69 54.74 28.94 77.89
N SER A 70 54.11 30.13 77.84
CA SER A 70 53.12 30.47 76.82
C SER A 70 53.60 30.23 75.39
N GLY A 71 54.84 30.63 75.06
CA GLY A 71 55.41 30.43 73.71
C GLY A 71 55.83 28.99 73.38
N ASN A 72 55.71 28.06 74.32
CA ASN A 72 56.05 26.65 74.12
C ASN A 72 54.81 25.75 73.96
N ILE A 73 53.61 26.32 74.09
CA ILE A 73 52.34 25.61 73.90
C ILE A 73 51.68 26.15 72.64
N SER A 74 51.50 25.27 71.66
CA SER A 74 50.84 25.54 70.39
C SER A 74 49.70 24.55 70.21
N ILE A 75 48.53 25.06 69.84
CA ILE A 75 47.35 24.26 69.50
C ILE A 75 47.20 24.38 67.99
N VAL A 76 47.19 23.25 67.28
CA VAL A 76 47.05 23.20 65.82
C VAL A 76 45.57 23.08 65.51
N ASP A 77 45.14 23.81 64.49
CA ASP A 77 43.78 23.77 63.98
C ASP A 77 43.43 22.44 63.34
N ASP A 78 42.16 22.06 63.39
CA ASP A 78 41.62 21.03 62.49
C ASP A 78 41.14 21.70 61.21
N VAL A 79 41.05 20.95 60.11
CA VAL A 79 40.61 21.51 58.81
C VAL A 79 39.55 20.59 58.21
N PRO A 80 38.63 21.10 57.37
CA PRO A 80 37.58 20.27 56.81
C PRO A 80 38.17 19.24 55.82
N GLY A 81 37.51 18.09 55.74
CA GLY A 81 37.78 17.02 54.79
C GLY A 81 36.72 16.93 53.72
N LEU A 82 37.14 16.57 52.50
CA LEU A 82 36.28 16.35 51.36
C LEU A 82 36.71 15.05 50.67
N ASP A 83 35.78 14.10 50.54
CA ASP A 83 35.94 12.89 49.74
C ASP A 83 34.87 12.88 48.63
N LEU A 84 35.29 12.57 47.41
CA LEU A 84 34.47 12.59 46.22
C LEU A 84 34.40 11.19 45.62
N SER A 85 33.18 10.70 45.42
CA SER A 85 32.89 9.41 44.80
C SER A 85 32.37 9.59 43.37
N ASP A 86 32.21 8.48 42.64
CA ASP A 86 31.63 8.51 41.29
C ASP A 86 30.19 9.03 41.33
N VAL A 87 29.86 9.92 40.40
CA VAL A 87 28.51 10.45 40.24
C VAL A 87 27.63 9.41 39.53
N ASP A 88 26.57 8.97 40.19
CA ASP A 88 25.58 8.06 39.62
C ASP A 88 24.48 8.84 38.87
N LEU A 89 24.49 8.76 37.54
CA LEU A 89 23.50 9.38 36.66
C LEU A 89 22.37 8.43 36.24
N SER A 90 22.20 7.27 36.87
CA SER A 90 21.18 6.28 36.48
C SER A 90 19.73 6.81 36.49
N GLU A 91 19.45 7.84 37.31
CA GLU A 91 18.14 8.49 37.40
C GLU A 91 18.05 9.79 36.57
N VAL A 92 19.08 10.10 35.78
CA VAL A 92 19.14 11.28 34.89
C VAL A 92 19.11 10.79 33.44
N SER A 93 18.17 11.30 32.64
CA SER A 93 18.10 10.99 31.21
C SER A 93 17.55 12.19 30.44
N PHE A 94 17.99 12.31 29.20
CA PHE A 94 17.53 13.28 28.22
C PHE A 94 17.14 12.52 26.97
N GLU A 95 15.87 12.57 26.61
CA GLU A 95 15.34 11.92 25.41
C GLU A 95 14.77 13.00 24.50
N THR A 96 15.32 13.13 23.30
CA THR A 96 14.78 13.96 22.23
C THR A 96 14.32 13.08 21.07
N LEU A 97 13.49 13.61 20.19
CA LEU A 97 12.87 12.87 19.08
C LEU A 97 13.10 13.60 17.76
N ASP A 98 13.59 12.88 16.76
CA ASP A 98 13.83 13.39 15.41
C ASP A 98 12.50 13.83 14.78
N SER A 99 11.42 13.09 15.04
CA SER A 99 10.07 13.38 14.56
C SER A 99 9.52 14.75 14.95
N GLU A 100 10.03 15.34 16.04
CA GLU A 100 9.64 16.69 16.46
C GLU A 100 10.40 17.80 15.73
N THR A 101 11.44 17.45 14.95
CA THR A 101 12.32 18.40 14.26
C THR A 101 11.84 18.79 12.86
N VAL A 102 10.85 18.10 12.29
CA VAL A 102 10.24 18.43 10.98
C VAL A 102 9.74 19.89 10.95
N ASP A 103 9.07 20.31 12.03
CA ASP A 103 8.40 21.62 12.15
C ASP A 103 8.78 22.37 13.45
N GLY A 104 9.81 21.91 14.18
CA GLY A 104 10.06 22.38 15.53
C GLY A 104 11.42 21.98 16.11
N THR A 105 11.43 21.83 17.43
CA THR A 105 12.60 21.41 18.21
C THR A 105 12.16 20.44 19.28
N SER A 106 12.90 19.35 19.48
CA SER A 106 12.70 18.46 20.62
C SER A 106 13.55 18.94 21.81
N VAL A 107 12.97 18.97 23.01
CA VAL A 107 13.64 19.54 24.20
C VAL A 107 13.48 18.63 25.42
N ALA A 108 14.62 18.23 26.00
CA ALA A 108 14.69 17.47 27.25
C ALA A 108 15.45 18.24 28.32
N SER A 109 15.03 18.14 29.58
CA SER A 109 15.74 18.77 30.70
C SER A 109 15.64 17.96 31.98
N ALA A 110 16.75 17.91 32.73
CA ALA A 110 16.88 17.20 34.00
C ALA A 110 18.04 17.82 34.80
N SER A 111 18.03 17.67 36.12
CA SER A 111 19.07 18.22 36.98
C SER A 111 20.04 17.13 37.46
N VAL A 112 21.35 17.41 37.34
CA VAL A 112 22.40 16.54 37.89
C VAL A 112 22.71 16.83 39.36
N ALA A 113 22.14 17.88 39.94
CA ALA A 113 22.54 18.38 41.26
C ALA A 113 22.33 17.36 42.39
N ALA A 114 21.29 16.52 42.30
CA ALA A 114 21.05 15.46 43.28
C ALA A 114 22.13 14.37 43.23
N ALA A 115 22.55 13.97 42.02
CA ALA A 115 23.61 12.99 41.82
C ALA A 115 24.97 13.54 42.31
N PHE A 116 25.27 14.80 42.01
CA PHE A 116 26.46 15.48 42.52
C PHE A 116 26.44 15.59 44.05
N THR A 117 25.30 15.91 44.65
CA THR A 117 25.16 15.96 46.12
C THR A 117 25.39 14.59 46.76
N ALA A 118 24.88 13.52 46.14
CA ALA A 118 25.04 12.16 46.66
C ALA A 118 26.50 11.66 46.58
N ALA A 119 27.29 12.19 45.65
CA ALA A 119 28.69 11.83 45.45
C ALA A 119 29.67 12.53 46.41
N VAL A 120 29.20 13.49 47.21
CA VAL A 120 30.02 14.27 48.15
C VAL A 120 29.91 13.70 49.57
N ASP A 121 31.05 13.32 50.14
CA ASP A 121 31.19 13.02 51.58
C ASP A 121 32.04 14.11 52.24
N ALA A 122 31.39 14.94 53.06
CA ALA A 122 32.00 16.10 53.71
C ALA A 122 32.21 15.86 55.21
N SER A 123 33.41 16.18 55.69
CA SER A 123 33.78 16.15 57.11
C SER A 123 34.13 17.55 57.57
N TYR A 124 33.45 18.06 58.59
CA TYR A 124 33.69 19.40 59.15
C TYR A 124 34.71 19.43 60.29
N GLY A 125 35.45 18.33 60.49
CA GLY A 125 36.46 18.27 61.54
C GLY A 125 35.90 18.42 62.96
N ALA A 126 36.78 18.82 63.87
CA ALA A 126 36.50 19.07 65.27
C ALA A 126 35.70 20.36 65.49
N ASP A 127 35.80 21.34 64.58
CA ASP A 127 35.25 22.71 64.73
C ASP A 127 33.74 22.77 64.46
N GLY A 128 33.17 21.64 64.03
CA GLY A 128 31.74 21.45 63.88
C GLY A 128 31.21 21.92 62.54
N ALA A 129 29.92 21.68 62.29
CA ALA A 129 29.36 21.86 60.96
C ALA A 129 29.28 23.33 60.51
N GLY A 130 29.81 23.62 59.32
CA GLY A 130 29.59 24.86 58.59
C GLY A 130 28.63 24.64 57.41
N SER A 131 29.17 24.57 56.19
CA SER A 131 28.40 24.37 54.95
C SER A 131 29.11 23.51 53.91
N THR A 132 28.35 22.72 53.16
CA THR A 132 28.79 22.11 51.90
C THR A 132 28.05 22.78 50.76
N VAL A 133 28.77 23.32 49.80
CA VAL A 133 28.22 24.03 48.64
C VAL A 133 28.78 23.40 47.36
N ILE A 134 27.89 23.09 46.44
CA ILE A 134 28.24 22.69 45.06
C ILE A 134 27.84 23.86 44.16
N SER A 135 28.81 24.46 43.47
CA SER A 135 28.64 25.62 42.61
C SER A 135 29.37 25.44 41.28
N ASP A 136 29.21 26.42 40.39
CA ASP A 136 29.98 26.51 39.15
C ASP A 136 29.84 25.28 38.24
N TYR A 137 28.61 24.77 38.15
CA TYR A 137 28.25 23.76 37.16
C TYR A 137 28.62 24.25 35.76
N ALA A 138 29.42 23.45 35.05
CA ALA A 138 29.88 23.73 33.70
C ALA A 138 29.86 22.46 32.86
N LEU A 139 29.51 22.60 31.58
CA LEU A 139 29.69 21.52 30.61
C LEU A 139 31.15 21.42 30.21
N THR A 140 31.58 20.22 29.83
CA THR A 140 32.86 19.98 29.16
C THR A 140 32.62 19.27 27.84
N LEU A 141 33.42 19.62 26.83
CA LEU A 141 33.37 19.01 25.51
C LEU A 141 34.65 18.20 25.27
N GLY A 142 34.50 16.90 25.00
CA GLY A 142 35.60 16.03 24.65
C GLY A 142 36.09 16.22 23.21
N ASP A 143 37.37 15.96 22.98
CA ASP A 143 37.97 15.94 21.64
C ASP A 143 38.07 14.48 21.15
N LEU A 144 37.00 14.01 20.51
CA LEU A 144 36.88 12.66 19.97
C LEU A 144 36.15 12.66 18.62
N ASP A 145 36.56 11.76 17.74
CA ASP A 145 35.81 11.42 16.53
C ASP A 145 34.59 10.56 16.89
N HIS A 146 33.40 11.14 16.74
CA HIS A 146 32.14 10.57 17.20
C HIS A 146 31.31 9.92 16.08
N GLY A 147 31.65 10.14 14.80
CA GLY A 147 30.94 9.55 13.66
C GLY A 147 29.52 10.07 13.39
N LEU A 148 28.90 10.80 14.32
CA LEU A 148 27.56 11.40 14.16
C LEU A 148 27.43 12.26 12.89
N THR A 149 26.34 12.05 12.15
CA THR A 149 25.96 12.82 10.96
C THR A 149 24.53 13.33 11.06
N SER A 150 24.17 14.29 10.22
CA SER A 150 22.82 14.82 10.05
C SER A 150 22.66 15.24 8.58
N GLY A 151 21.68 14.66 7.88
CA GLY A 151 21.51 14.82 6.44
C GLY A 151 22.72 14.31 5.65
N GLY A 152 23.43 13.30 6.16
CA GLY A 152 24.66 12.74 5.59
C GLY A 152 25.93 13.58 5.82
N GLU A 153 25.82 14.73 6.48
CA GLU A 153 26.96 15.61 6.76
C GLU A 153 27.46 15.44 8.21
N PRO A 154 28.78 15.45 8.46
CA PRO A 154 29.31 15.31 9.82
C PRO A 154 28.83 16.42 10.75
N VAL A 155 28.32 16.01 11.92
CA VAL A 155 28.04 16.95 13.01
C VAL A 155 29.38 17.43 13.59
N VAL A 156 29.52 18.72 13.86
CA VAL A 156 30.71 19.27 14.53
C VAL A 156 30.28 19.95 15.81
N PHE A 157 30.73 19.44 16.95
CA PHE A 157 30.47 20.04 18.25
C PHE A 157 31.48 21.14 18.57
N THR A 158 30.97 22.27 19.04
CA THR A 158 31.77 23.38 19.56
C THR A 158 31.23 23.82 20.91
N GLN A 159 32.12 24.30 21.77
CA GLN A 159 31.74 24.91 23.04
C GLN A 159 32.06 26.40 23.00
N ASP A 160 31.07 27.25 23.28
CA ASP A 160 31.24 28.70 23.29
C ASP A 160 31.79 29.24 24.62
N ALA A 161 32.04 30.54 24.68
CA ALA A 161 32.60 31.19 25.87
C ALA A 161 31.65 31.22 27.08
N SER A 162 30.36 30.96 26.89
CA SER A 162 29.37 30.77 27.95
C SER A 162 29.28 29.32 28.42
N GLY A 163 30.00 28.39 27.79
CA GLY A 163 29.98 26.97 28.11
C GLY A 163 28.87 26.19 27.40
N VAL A 164 28.12 26.82 26.48
CA VAL A 164 27.08 26.15 25.69
C VAL A 164 27.74 25.28 24.63
N ILE A 165 27.30 24.02 24.54
CA ILE A 165 27.76 23.08 23.51
C ILE A 165 26.75 23.10 22.36
N THR A 166 27.22 23.25 21.12
CA THR A 166 26.40 23.24 19.92
C THR A 166 27.02 22.35 18.85
N GLY A 167 26.26 21.34 18.41
CA GLY A 167 26.56 20.48 17.28
C GLY A 167 25.93 21.04 16.01
N THR A 168 26.75 21.24 14.97
CA THR A 168 26.27 21.77 13.67
C THR A 168 26.66 20.87 12.51
N ALA A 169 25.75 20.65 11.55
CA ALA A 169 26.00 19.98 10.27
C ALA A 169 25.68 20.95 9.12
N ASP A 170 26.60 21.09 8.16
CA ASP A 170 26.56 22.10 7.07
C ASP A 170 26.13 23.52 7.52
N GLY A 171 26.55 23.93 8.73
CA GLY A 171 26.23 25.23 9.31
C GLY A 171 24.81 25.37 9.88
N THR A 172 24.02 24.30 9.87
CA THR A 172 22.73 24.20 10.57
C THR A 172 22.94 23.61 11.96
N GLU A 173 22.23 24.13 12.96
CA GLU A 173 22.25 23.59 14.32
C GLU A 173 21.44 22.30 14.38
N VAL A 174 22.07 21.25 14.89
CA VAL A 174 21.45 19.93 15.07
C VAL A 174 21.12 19.70 16.54
N LEU A 175 22.08 19.95 17.43
CA LEU A 175 21.93 19.75 18.87
C LEU A 175 22.54 20.91 19.66
N ARG A 176 21.89 21.33 20.73
CA ARG A 176 22.37 22.33 21.70
C ARG A 176 22.24 21.79 23.10
N ILE A 177 23.29 21.91 23.91
CA ILE A 177 23.32 21.48 25.30
C ILE A 177 23.77 22.65 26.18
N GLU A 178 22.96 22.94 27.20
CA GLU A 178 23.17 24.05 28.14
C GLU A 178 23.07 23.54 29.57
N ILE A 179 23.78 24.17 30.52
CA ILE A 179 23.64 23.89 31.95
C ILE A 179 23.40 25.18 32.73
N GLY A 180 22.38 25.15 33.59
CA GLY A 180 22.07 26.22 34.54
C GLY A 180 22.99 26.17 35.76
N SER A 181 23.07 27.29 36.49
CA SER A 181 23.84 27.37 37.74
C SER A 181 23.31 26.46 38.86
N ASP A 182 22.11 25.91 38.70
CA ASP A 182 21.46 24.94 39.58
C ASP A 182 21.70 23.48 39.17
N GLY A 183 22.54 23.24 38.15
CA GLY A 183 22.82 21.91 37.61
C GLY A 183 21.71 21.37 36.71
N THR A 184 20.72 22.17 36.33
CA THR A 184 19.72 21.78 35.31
C THR A 184 20.38 21.80 33.93
N VAL A 185 20.47 20.63 33.29
CA VAL A 185 20.89 20.51 31.90
C VAL A 185 19.66 20.57 31.00
N THR A 186 19.79 21.26 29.86
CA THR A 186 18.80 21.28 28.79
C THR A 186 19.45 20.81 27.50
N VAL A 187 18.85 19.83 26.85
CA VAL A 187 19.20 19.35 25.51
C VAL A 187 18.11 19.81 24.56
N THR A 188 18.49 20.51 23.49
CA THR A 188 17.59 20.97 22.43
C THR A 188 18.07 20.42 21.10
N GLN A 189 17.23 19.63 20.45
CA GLN A 189 17.44 19.12 19.09
C GLN A 189 16.68 19.99 18.10
N SER A 190 17.35 20.44 17.05
CA SER A 190 16.79 21.33 16.02
C SER A 190 16.83 20.76 14.61
N ALA A 191 17.50 19.63 14.42
CA ALA A 191 17.48 18.83 13.19
C ALA A 191 17.66 17.36 13.56
N ALA A 192 17.17 16.46 12.70
CA ALA A 192 17.38 15.02 12.85
C ALA A 192 18.88 14.67 12.80
N LEU A 193 19.28 13.67 13.60
CA LEU A 193 20.56 12.98 13.42
C LEU A 193 20.32 11.78 12.52
N ASP A 194 21.31 11.40 11.72
CA ASP A 194 21.20 10.16 10.95
C ASP A 194 21.48 8.96 11.87
N HIS A 195 20.66 7.93 11.73
CA HIS A 195 20.78 6.68 12.48
C HIS A 195 21.30 5.54 11.58
N ASP A 196 21.63 4.40 12.20
CA ASP A 196 22.05 3.21 11.47
C ASP A 196 20.80 2.53 10.86
N ALA A 197 20.74 2.47 9.53
CA ALA A 197 19.65 1.84 8.78
C ALA A 197 19.25 0.45 9.33
N GLN A 198 17.94 0.29 9.61
CA GLN A 198 17.33 -0.91 10.19
C GLN A 198 17.91 -1.35 11.54
N GLY A 199 18.28 -0.39 12.40
CA GLY A 199 18.51 -0.67 13.80
C GLY A 199 19.26 0.40 14.57
N ALA A 200 18.53 1.40 15.06
CA ALA A 200 18.19 1.54 16.46
C ALA A 200 17.14 2.64 16.56
N ASP A 201 15.96 2.35 17.14
CA ASP A 201 14.94 3.40 17.42
C ASP A 201 15.49 4.55 18.32
N SER A 202 16.73 4.44 18.79
CA SER A 202 17.41 5.49 19.56
C SER A 202 18.93 5.45 19.40
N LEU A 203 19.52 6.63 19.20
CA LEU A 203 20.95 6.90 19.21
C LEU A 203 21.36 7.54 20.53
N THR A 204 22.41 7.03 21.18
CA THR A 204 23.03 7.69 22.36
C THR A 204 24.31 8.40 21.98
N LEU A 205 24.58 9.58 22.56
CA LEU A 205 25.82 10.29 22.26
C LEU A 205 27.07 9.46 22.64
N PRO A 206 28.14 9.46 21.82
CA PRO A 206 29.33 8.69 22.10
C PRO A 206 29.99 9.07 23.44
N ALA A 207 30.37 8.05 24.21
CA ALA A 207 30.99 8.22 25.53
C ALA A 207 32.20 9.18 25.49
N GLY A 208 32.26 10.09 26.46
CA GLY A 208 33.28 11.12 26.57
C GLY A 208 33.10 12.35 25.68
N LEU A 209 31.99 12.47 24.92
CA LEU A 209 31.70 13.65 24.12
C LEU A 209 31.29 14.84 24.99
N VAL A 210 30.36 14.65 25.93
CA VAL A 210 29.81 15.70 26.79
C VAL A 210 29.96 15.31 28.25
N GLY A 211 30.62 16.13 29.05
CA GLY A 211 30.71 15.97 30.50
C GLY A 211 30.09 17.12 31.27
N VAL A 212 29.95 16.94 32.58
CA VAL A 212 29.58 17.99 33.54
C VAL A 212 30.62 18.04 34.64
N GLU A 213 31.06 19.23 35.01
CA GLU A 213 31.91 19.50 36.15
C GLU A 213 31.25 20.49 37.11
N ALA A 214 31.55 20.39 38.40
CA ALA A 214 31.14 21.36 39.41
C ALA A 214 32.21 21.50 40.49
N THR A 215 32.24 22.66 41.14
CA THR A 215 33.14 22.95 42.26
C THR A 215 32.43 22.62 43.57
N VAL A 216 33.03 21.75 44.38
CA VAL A 216 32.53 21.41 45.72
C VAL A 216 33.39 22.13 46.75
N THR A 217 32.77 22.94 47.60
CA THR A 217 33.43 23.65 48.71
C THR A 217 32.80 23.25 50.04
N VAL A 218 33.63 22.75 50.96
CA VAL A 218 33.23 22.45 52.34
C VAL A 218 33.85 23.50 53.25
N THR A 219 33.03 24.07 54.12
CA THR A 219 33.41 25.03 55.16
C THR A 219 33.00 24.48 56.51
N ASP A 220 33.87 24.49 57.52
CA ASP A 220 33.55 24.08 58.89
C ASP A 220 33.03 25.26 59.74
N GLY A 221 33.00 25.08 61.06
CA GLY A 221 32.34 25.95 62.02
C GLY A 221 33.02 27.31 62.25
N ASP A 222 34.34 27.40 62.06
CA ASP A 222 35.11 28.64 62.24
C ASP A 222 35.58 29.28 60.93
N GLY A 223 35.41 28.58 59.81
CA GLY A 223 35.41 29.16 58.46
C GLY A 223 36.54 28.66 57.56
N ASP A 224 37.23 27.60 57.96
CA ASP A 224 38.21 26.91 57.14
C ASP A 224 37.54 26.24 55.93
N THR A 225 38.26 26.13 54.81
CA THR A 225 37.68 25.62 53.56
C THR A 225 38.56 24.60 52.86
N VAL A 226 37.90 23.59 52.27
CA VAL A 226 38.48 22.68 51.28
C VAL A 226 37.61 22.70 50.03
N THR A 227 38.26 22.76 48.87
CA THR A 227 37.60 22.82 47.56
C THR A 227 38.19 21.78 46.63
N ASP A 228 37.33 21.08 45.88
CA ASP A 228 37.74 20.17 44.79
C ASP A 228 36.72 20.21 43.64
N THR A 229 37.09 19.66 42.49
CA THR A 229 36.23 19.57 41.29
C THR A 229 35.69 18.16 41.14
N LEU A 230 34.37 18.05 41.04
CA LEU A 230 33.67 16.80 40.77
C LEU A 230 33.21 16.79 39.30
N GLY A 231 33.46 15.70 38.58
CA GLY A 231 33.13 15.58 37.15
C GLY A 231 32.52 14.23 36.78
N VAL A 232 31.71 14.20 35.73
CA VAL A 232 31.06 12.99 35.19
C VAL A 232 30.81 13.10 33.68
N ASP A 233 30.83 11.97 32.98
CA ASP A 233 30.42 11.87 31.57
C ASP A 233 28.88 11.84 31.48
N LEU A 234 28.31 12.76 30.70
CA LEU A 234 26.88 12.91 30.46
C LEU A 234 26.43 12.24 29.15
N SER A 235 27.37 11.88 28.27
CA SER A 235 27.07 11.45 26.89
C SER A 235 26.09 10.28 26.85
N GLY A 236 26.31 9.29 27.73
CA GLY A 236 25.47 8.09 27.83
C GLY A 236 24.03 8.33 28.32
N ASN A 237 23.73 9.54 28.82
CA ASN A 237 22.40 9.91 29.32
C ASN A 237 21.59 10.70 28.30
N ILE A 238 22.16 11.05 27.15
CA ILE A 238 21.50 11.78 26.07
C ILE A 238 21.18 10.81 24.95
N SER A 239 19.88 10.55 24.76
CA SER A 239 19.32 9.65 23.77
C SER A 239 18.44 10.43 22.79
N ILE A 240 18.52 10.07 21.51
CA ILE A 240 17.86 10.72 20.39
C ILE A 240 17.07 9.63 19.67
N VAL A 241 15.74 9.72 19.71
CA VAL A 241 14.81 8.72 19.16
C VAL A 241 14.57 9.00 17.69
N ASP A 242 14.72 7.97 16.87
CA ASP A 242 14.65 8.01 15.41
C ASP A 242 13.25 8.36 14.85
N ASP A 243 13.16 8.86 13.61
CA ASP A 243 11.91 9.14 12.89
C ASP A 243 11.71 8.32 11.62
N VAL A 244 11.49 7.03 11.82
CA VAL A 244 11.28 6.05 10.74
C VAL A 244 10.19 6.45 9.71
N PRO A 245 10.28 5.99 8.45
CA PRO A 245 9.38 6.43 7.40
C PRO A 245 7.98 5.84 7.57
N GLY A 246 6.99 6.60 7.09
CA GLY A 246 5.58 6.21 7.08
C GLY A 246 5.10 5.77 5.70
N LEU A 247 4.21 4.78 5.67
CA LEU A 247 3.55 4.30 4.46
C LEU A 247 2.05 4.12 4.72
N ASP A 248 1.22 4.83 3.96
CA ASP A 248 -0.23 4.64 3.90
C ASP A 248 -0.63 4.20 2.48
N LEU A 249 -1.48 3.17 2.42
CA LEU A 249 -1.92 2.53 1.19
C LEU A 249 -3.43 2.69 1.04
N SER A 250 -3.83 3.33 -0.06
CA SER A 250 -5.24 3.55 -0.40
C SER A 250 -5.73 2.55 -1.45
N ALA A 251 -7.04 2.58 -1.76
CA ALA A 251 -7.61 1.71 -2.78
C ALA A 251 -7.07 2.07 -4.18
N VAL A 252 -6.68 1.07 -4.95
CA VAL A 252 -6.22 1.23 -6.33
C VAL A 252 -7.41 1.49 -7.26
N ASP A 253 -7.40 2.62 -7.96
CA ASP A 253 -8.40 2.95 -8.99
C ASP A 253 -7.95 2.44 -10.36
N LEU A 254 -8.64 1.42 -10.87
CA LEU A 254 -8.39 0.81 -12.18
C LEU A 254 -9.36 1.31 -13.28
N SER A 255 -10.10 2.41 -13.06
CA SER A 255 -11.10 2.89 -14.03
C SER A 255 -10.54 3.24 -15.42
N GLU A 256 -9.25 3.58 -15.51
CA GLU A 256 -8.53 3.88 -16.76
C GLU A 256 -7.76 2.67 -17.32
N VAL A 257 -7.89 1.49 -16.70
CA VAL A 257 -7.25 0.24 -17.12
C VAL A 257 -8.33 -0.70 -17.65
N SER A 258 -8.19 -1.19 -18.88
CA SER A 258 -9.08 -2.21 -19.43
C SER A 258 -8.31 -3.17 -20.33
N PHE A 259 -8.81 -4.40 -20.38
CA PHE A 259 -8.34 -5.45 -21.27
C PHE A 259 -9.56 -5.97 -22.02
N GLU A 260 -9.59 -5.74 -23.33
CA GLU A 260 -10.67 -6.20 -24.19
C GLU A 260 -10.09 -7.19 -25.21
N THR A 261 -10.52 -8.44 -25.14
CA THR A 261 -10.22 -9.47 -26.14
C THR A 261 -11.50 -9.85 -26.89
N LEU A 262 -11.34 -10.48 -28.05
CA LEU A 262 -12.45 -10.80 -28.96
C LEU A 262 -12.43 -12.29 -29.30
N ASP A 263 -13.56 -12.97 -29.12
CA ASP A 263 -13.76 -14.37 -29.53
C ASP A 263 -13.49 -14.54 -31.03
N SER A 264 -13.91 -13.57 -31.85
CA SER A 264 -13.74 -13.59 -33.31
C SER A 264 -12.28 -13.69 -33.79
N GLU A 265 -11.32 -13.25 -32.98
CA GLU A 265 -9.89 -13.35 -33.32
C GLU A 265 -9.29 -14.73 -33.00
N THR A 266 -10.03 -15.58 -32.28
CA THR A 266 -9.56 -16.91 -31.85
C THR A 266 -9.73 -18.01 -32.90
N VAL A 267 -10.50 -17.77 -33.97
CA VAL A 267 -10.69 -18.72 -35.09
C VAL A 267 -9.36 -19.15 -35.72
N ASP A 268 -8.48 -18.19 -35.96
CA ASP A 268 -7.22 -18.36 -36.69
C ASP A 268 -5.99 -17.85 -35.91
N GLY A 269 -6.14 -17.55 -34.62
CA GLY A 269 -5.10 -16.88 -33.85
C GLY A 269 -5.40 -16.72 -32.37
N THR A 270 -5.01 -15.57 -31.85
CA THR A 270 -5.20 -15.20 -30.45
C THR A 270 -5.58 -13.72 -30.37
N SER A 271 -6.53 -13.38 -29.52
CA SER A 271 -6.79 -11.98 -29.17
C SER A 271 -5.89 -11.58 -28.01
N VAL A 272 -5.26 -10.40 -28.08
CA VAL A 272 -4.29 -9.96 -27.06
C VAL A 272 -4.57 -8.51 -26.66
N ALA A 273 -4.80 -8.30 -25.36
CA ALA A 273 -4.97 -7.00 -24.76
C ALA A 273 -3.89 -6.76 -23.69
N SER A 274 -3.39 -5.54 -23.61
CA SER A 274 -2.29 -5.23 -22.69
C SER A 274 -2.38 -3.80 -22.19
N ALA A 275 -2.26 -3.60 -20.88
CA ALA A 275 -2.30 -2.31 -20.21
C ALA A 275 -1.47 -2.36 -18.91
N SER A 276 -0.95 -1.23 -18.46
CA SER A 276 -0.15 -1.15 -17.24
C SER A 276 -1.00 -0.70 -16.05
N VAL A 277 -0.84 -1.39 -14.91
CA VAL A 277 -1.43 -0.98 -13.63
C VAL A 277 -0.53 -0.05 -12.82
N ALA A 278 0.71 0.20 -13.27
CA ALA A 278 1.73 0.88 -12.47
C ALA A 278 1.34 2.31 -12.08
N ALA A 279 0.66 3.04 -12.96
CA ALA A 279 0.18 4.39 -12.67
C ALA A 279 -0.88 4.40 -11.56
N ALA A 280 -1.81 3.44 -11.59
CA ALA A 280 -2.85 3.28 -10.57
C ALA A 280 -2.24 2.89 -9.21
N PHE A 281 -1.26 1.98 -9.20
CA PHE A 281 -0.53 1.62 -7.99
C PHE A 281 0.25 2.81 -7.42
N THR A 282 0.94 3.58 -8.27
CA THR A 282 1.66 4.79 -7.84
C THR A 282 0.71 5.82 -7.21
N ALA A 283 -0.48 6.01 -7.79
CA ALA A 283 -1.47 6.95 -7.27
C ALA A 283 -2.07 6.53 -5.92
N ALA A 284 -1.99 5.24 -5.56
CA ALA A 284 -2.54 4.70 -4.34
C ALA A 284 -1.57 4.75 -3.13
N VAL A 285 -0.30 5.15 -3.36
CA VAL A 285 0.74 5.22 -2.34
C VAL A 285 0.85 6.64 -1.78
N ASP A 286 0.75 6.76 -0.45
CA ASP A 286 1.12 7.97 0.29
C ASP A 286 2.31 7.65 1.20
N ALA A 287 3.45 8.29 0.93
CA ALA A 287 4.71 8.02 1.61
C ALA A 287 5.17 9.25 2.39
N SER A 288 5.60 9.02 3.63
CA SER A 288 6.24 10.02 4.48
C SER A 288 7.66 9.58 4.78
N TYR A 289 8.64 10.48 4.62
CA TYR A 289 10.05 10.21 4.87
C TYR A 289 10.54 10.73 6.23
N GLY A 290 9.62 11.17 7.09
CA GLY A 290 9.98 11.70 8.41
C GLY A 290 10.88 12.94 8.37
N ALA A 291 11.54 13.19 9.49
CA ALA A 291 12.51 14.26 9.71
C ALA A 291 13.87 14.00 9.06
N ASP A 292 14.19 12.74 8.77
CA ASP A 292 15.48 12.31 8.22
C ASP A 292 15.61 12.68 6.74
N GLY A 293 14.49 13.08 6.14
CA GLY A 293 14.43 13.69 4.82
C GLY A 293 14.16 12.68 3.72
N ALA A 294 13.99 13.17 2.49
CA ALA A 294 13.52 12.34 1.40
C ALA A 294 14.56 11.30 0.94
N GLY A 295 14.16 10.03 0.90
CA GLY A 295 14.90 8.94 0.25
C GLY A 295 14.24 8.49 -1.05
N SER A 296 13.57 7.34 -1.04
CA SER A 296 12.92 6.75 -2.22
C SER A 296 11.61 6.03 -1.91
N THR A 297 10.68 6.02 -2.87
CA THR A 297 9.51 5.14 -2.86
C THR A 297 9.60 4.23 -4.08
N VAL A 298 9.59 2.92 -3.87
CA VAL A 298 9.72 1.90 -4.91
C VAL A 298 8.53 0.96 -4.84
N ILE A 299 7.90 0.72 -5.99
CA ILE A 299 6.90 -0.34 -6.17
C ILE A 299 7.55 -1.45 -6.99
N SER A 300 7.66 -2.64 -6.42
CA SER A 300 8.31 -3.80 -7.02
C SER A 300 7.47 -5.06 -6.84
N ASP A 301 7.96 -6.16 -7.42
CA ASP A 301 7.40 -7.50 -7.21
C ASP A 301 5.91 -7.61 -7.56
N TYR A 302 5.53 -6.95 -8.67
CA TYR A 302 4.22 -7.13 -9.29
C TYR A 302 3.96 -8.62 -9.53
N ALA A 303 2.85 -9.11 -8.98
CA ALA A 303 2.43 -10.50 -9.08
C ALA A 303 0.92 -10.60 -9.29
N LEU A 304 0.51 -11.64 -10.01
CA LEU A 304 -0.90 -12.02 -10.14
C LEU A 304 -1.32 -12.87 -8.95
N THR A 305 -2.56 -12.69 -8.51
CA THR A 305 -3.23 -13.55 -7.53
C THR A 305 -4.46 -14.20 -8.16
N LEU A 306 -4.76 -15.42 -7.75
CA LEU A 306 -5.89 -16.20 -8.25
C LEU A 306 -6.83 -16.54 -7.09
N GLY A 307 -8.08 -16.12 -7.20
CA GLY A 307 -9.13 -16.44 -6.23
C GLY A 307 -9.66 -17.86 -6.42
N ASP A 308 -10.10 -18.47 -5.31
CA ASP A 308 -10.78 -19.76 -5.29
C ASP A 308 -12.30 -19.52 -5.21
N LEU A 309 -12.94 -19.44 -6.38
CA LEU A 309 -14.39 -19.23 -6.49
C LEU A 309 -14.97 -20.00 -7.68
N ASP A 310 -16.26 -20.32 -7.58
CA ASP A 310 -17.04 -20.86 -8.69
C ASP A 310 -17.43 -19.73 -9.65
N HIS A 311 -16.80 -19.71 -10.83
CA HIS A 311 -16.89 -18.62 -11.79
C HIS A 311 -17.93 -18.89 -12.89
N GLY A 312 -18.40 -20.13 -13.07
CA GLY A 312 -19.38 -20.49 -14.09
C GLY A 312 -18.93 -20.40 -15.55
N LEU A 313 -17.77 -19.80 -15.84
CA LEU A 313 -17.20 -19.68 -17.19
C LEU A 313 -17.01 -21.04 -17.89
N THR A 314 -17.42 -21.13 -19.16
CA THR A 314 -17.26 -22.31 -20.03
C THR A 314 -16.67 -21.92 -21.39
N SER A 315 -16.16 -22.92 -22.12
CA SER A 315 -15.70 -22.77 -23.51
C SER A 315 -16.02 -24.07 -24.25
N GLY A 316 -16.77 -23.98 -25.34
CA GLY A 316 -17.30 -25.14 -26.07
C GLY A 316 -18.22 -26.01 -25.21
N GLY A 317 -18.91 -25.41 -24.23
CA GLY A 317 -19.76 -26.08 -23.25
C GLY A 317 -19.01 -26.79 -22.11
N GLU A 318 -17.67 -26.74 -22.07
CA GLU A 318 -16.86 -27.35 -21.03
C GLU A 318 -16.41 -26.30 -19.99
N PRO A 319 -16.45 -26.61 -18.67
CA PRO A 319 -16.04 -25.67 -17.63
C PRO A 319 -14.57 -25.26 -17.73
N LEU A 320 -14.29 -23.98 -17.55
CA LEU A 320 -12.93 -23.50 -17.37
C LEU A 320 -12.38 -23.96 -16.01
N THR A 321 -11.07 -24.19 -15.98
CA THR A 321 -10.29 -24.34 -14.75
C THR A 321 -9.12 -23.38 -14.81
N PHE A 322 -9.03 -22.46 -13.85
CA PHE A 322 -7.90 -21.56 -13.72
C PHE A 322 -6.81 -22.13 -12.83
N SER A 323 -5.56 -21.85 -13.18
CA SER A 323 -4.38 -22.18 -12.38
C SER A 323 -3.38 -21.03 -12.43
N LEU A 324 -2.64 -20.85 -11.33
CA LEU A 324 -1.54 -19.90 -11.23
C LEU A 324 -0.24 -20.68 -11.08
N ASP A 325 0.58 -20.72 -12.12
CA ASP A 325 1.88 -21.40 -12.12
C ASP A 325 2.96 -20.46 -12.66
N GLY A 326 4.08 -20.33 -11.95
CA GLY A 326 5.19 -19.47 -12.37
C GLY A 326 4.84 -17.98 -12.55
N GLY A 327 3.79 -17.47 -11.89
CA GLY A 327 3.32 -16.09 -12.03
C GLY A 327 2.38 -15.85 -13.21
N VAL A 328 1.96 -16.92 -13.90
CA VAL A 328 1.03 -16.87 -15.04
C VAL A 328 -0.29 -17.52 -14.64
N ILE A 329 -1.40 -16.82 -14.87
CA ILE A 329 -2.73 -17.41 -14.72
C ILE A 329 -3.14 -18.01 -16.07
N THR A 330 -3.48 -19.30 -16.08
CA THR A 330 -3.97 -20.00 -17.27
C THR A 330 -5.33 -20.61 -16.99
N GLY A 331 -6.34 -20.26 -17.80
CA GLY A 331 -7.67 -20.85 -17.84
C GLY A 331 -7.77 -21.88 -18.96
N THR A 332 -8.15 -23.11 -18.64
CA THR A 332 -8.25 -24.21 -19.61
C THR A 332 -9.62 -24.87 -19.60
N ALA A 333 -10.13 -25.27 -20.78
CA ALA A 333 -11.32 -26.12 -20.96
C ALA A 333 -10.94 -27.37 -21.78
N ASP A 334 -11.34 -28.55 -21.30
CA ASP A 334 -10.92 -29.88 -21.83
C ASP A 334 -9.41 -30.00 -22.14
N GLY A 335 -8.57 -29.37 -21.31
CA GLY A 335 -7.11 -29.37 -21.46
C GLY A 335 -6.55 -28.44 -22.55
N THR A 336 -7.40 -27.64 -23.20
CA THR A 336 -7.02 -26.57 -24.14
C THR A 336 -6.97 -25.23 -23.41
N GLU A 337 -5.96 -24.41 -23.69
CA GLU A 337 -5.86 -23.05 -23.15
C GLU A 337 -6.89 -22.13 -23.80
N VAL A 338 -7.67 -21.45 -22.98
CA VAL A 338 -8.69 -20.47 -23.41
C VAL A 338 -8.21 -19.05 -23.10
N LEU A 339 -7.73 -18.84 -21.87
CA LEU A 339 -7.21 -17.55 -21.40
C LEU A 339 -5.85 -17.71 -20.72
N ARG A 340 -4.98 -16.73 -20.93
CA ARG A 340 -3.70 -16.58 -20.25
C ARG A 340 -3.52 -15.14 -19.80
N ILE A 341 -3.14 -14.93 -18.56
CA ILE A 341 -2.88 -13.61 -17.98
C ILE A 341 -1.48 -13.62 -17.38
N GLU A 342 -0.68 -12.63 -17.79
CA GLU A 342 0.71 -12.45 -17.40
C GLU A 342 0.91 -11.02 -16.89
N ILE A 343 1.84 -10.84 -15.93
CA ILE A 343 2.26 -9.51 -15.47
C ILE A 343 3.78 -9.37 -15.56
N GLY A 344 4.23 -8.26 -16.14
CA GLY A 344 5.64 -7.87 -16.16
C GLY A 344 6.07 -7.21 -14.85
N SER A 345 7.38 -7.16 -14.60
CA SER A 345 7.96 -6.47 -13.43
C SER A 345 7.70 -4.95 -13.42
N ASP A 346 7.24 -4.39 -14.53
CA ASP A 346 6.83 -2.99 -14.70
C ASP A 346 5.32 -2.78 -14.53
N GLY A 347 4.60 -3.81 -14.05
CA GLY A 347 3.15 -3.78 -13.89
C GLY A 347 2.39 -3.82 -15.21
N MET A 348 3.03 -4.16 -16.33
CA MET A 348 2.36 -4.39 -17.60
C MET A 348 1.63 -5.73 -17.55
N VAL A 349 0.29 -5.71 -17.57
CA VAL A 349 -0.52 -6.92 -17.67
C VAL A 349 -0.81 -7.21 -19.13
N THR A 350 -0.75 -8.48 -19.50
CA THR A 350 -1.15 -8.99 -20.82
C THR A 350 -2.19 -10.08 -20.64
N VAL A 351 -3.34 -9.93 -21.28
CA VAL A 351 -4.38 -10.94 -21.42
C VAL A 351 -4.32 -11.48 -22.83
N THR A 352 -4.13 -12.80 -22.96
CA THR A 352 -4.14 -13.52 -24.23
C THR A 352 -5.29 -14.52 -24.22
N GLN A 353 -6.15 -14.41 -25.21
CA GLN A 353 -7.24 -15.33 -25.45
C GLN A 353 -6.89 -16.23 -26.64
N SER A 354 -6.99 -17.55 -26.45
CA SER A 354 -6.59 -18.56 -27.44
C SER A 354 -7.72 -19.45 -27.93
N ALA A 355 -8.88 -19.38 -27.29
CA ALA A 355 -10.11 -20.07 -27.67
C ALA A 355 -11.30 -19.20 -27.24
N PRO A 356 -12.48 -19.36 -27.88
CA PRO A 356 -13.64 -18.57 -27.53
C PRO A 356 -14.17 -18.92 -26.14
N LEU A 357 -14.83 -17.98 -25.49
CA LEU A 357 -15.50 -18.20 -24.23
C LEU A 357 -17.02 -18.20 -24.44
N ASP A 358 -17.75 -19.17 -23.90
CA ASP A 358 -19.19 -19.23 -24.13
C ASP A 358 -19.90 -18.07 -23.43
N HIS A 359 -20.84 -17.44 -24.14
CA HIS A 359 -21.63 -16.33 -23.66
C HIS A 359 -23.08 -16.74 -23.33
N ASP A 360 -23.80 -15.87 -22.59
CA ASP A 360 -25.22 -16.08 -22.32
C ASP A 360 -26.03 -15.79 -23.60
N ALA A 361 -26.72 -16.81 -24.12
CA ALA A 361 -27.51 -16.71 -25.35
C ALA A 361 -28.42 -15.45 -25.41
N GLN A 362 -28.24 -14.66 -26.47
CA GLN A 362 -28.89 -13.38 -26.72
C GLN A 362 -28.76 -12.35 -25.59
N GLY A 363 -27.70 -11.54 -25.68
CA GLY A 363 -27.73 -10.17 -25.13
C GLY A 363 -26.50 -9.69 -24.38
N ALA A 364 -25.42 -10.46 -24.33
CA ALA A 364 -24.14 -9.96 -23.88
C ALA A 364 -23.15 -9.98 -25.05
N ASP A 365 -23.00 -8.87 -25.76
CA ASP A 365 -21.88 -8.70 -26.71
C ASP A 365 -20.50 -8.78 -25.99
N SER A 366 -20.48 -8.89 -24.67
CA SER A 366 -19.26 -9.05 -23.89
C SER A 366 -19.48 -9.67 -22.50
N LEU A 367 -18.54 -10.50 -22.07
CA LEU A 367 -18.43 -11.06 -20.72
C LEU A 367 -17.25 -10.44 -19.95
N THR A 368 -17.45 -10.14 -18.66
CA THR A 368 -16.36 -9.74 -17.76
C THR A 368 -16.03 -10.87 -16.78
N LEU A 369 -14.76 -11.01 -16.39
CA LEU A 369 -14.39 -12.06 -15.44
C LEU A 369 -15.06 -11.82 -14.07
N PRO A 370 -15.53 -12.88 -13.39
CA PRO A 370 -16.16 -12.73 -12.08
C PRO A 370 -15.26 -12.06 -11.04
N ALA A 371 -15.82 -11.10 -10.31
CA ALA A 371 -15.09 -10.36 -9.28
C ALA A 371 -14.38 -11.29 -8.28
N GLY A 372 -13.13 -10.97 -7.98
CA GLY A 372 -12.24 -11.73 -7.09
C GLY A 372 -11.56 -12.94 -7.74
N LEU A 373 -11.74 -13.21 -9.04
CA LEU A 373 -11.07 -14.30 -9.72
C LEU A 373 -9.58 -13.99 -9.95
N VAL A 374 -9.27 -12.81 -10.48
CA VAL A 374 -7.90 -12.38 -10.81
C VAL A 374 -7.58 -11.10 -10.08
N GLY A 375 -6.53 -11.11 -9.27
CA GLY A 375 -5.99 -9.91 -8.62
C GLY A 375 -4.57 -9.59 -9.05
N VAL A 376 -4.13 -8.38 -8.71
CA VAL A 376 -2.73 -7.95 -8.83
C VAL A 376 -2.27 -7.45 -7.47
N GLU A 377 -1.06 -7.82 -7.08
CA GLU A 377 -0.37 -7.29 -5.90
C GLU A 377 1.03 -6.78 -6.26
N ALA A 378 1.56 -5.87 -5.45
CA ALA A 378 2.92 -5.37 -5.54
C ALA A 378 3.43 -4.98 -4.15
N THR A 379 4.75 -5.09 -3.94
CA THR A 379 5.40 -4.60 -2.71
C THR A 379 5.74 -3.14 -2.88
N VAL A 380 5.28 -2.31 -1.95
CA VAL A 380 5.66 -0.90 -1.85
C VAL A 380 6.70 -0.77 -0.74
N THR A 381 7.84 -0.17 -1.04
CA THR A 381 8.91 0.11 -0.07
C THR A 381 9.24 1.59 -0.07
N VAL A 382 9.19 2.21 1.10
CA VAL A 382 9.61 3.59 1.34
C VAL A 382 10.92 3.55 2.12
N THR A 383 11.86 4.39 1.70
CA THR A 383 13.15 4.61 2.35
C THR A 383 13.33 6.11 2.57
N ASP A 384 13.74 6.55 3.74
CA ASP A 384 14.07 7.95 4.06
C ASP A 384 15.55 8.29 3.80
N GLY A 385 16.02 9.39 4.38
CA GLY A 385 17.31 10.00 4.09
C GLY A 385 18.52 9.28 4.68
N ASP A 386 18.36 8.62 5.83
CA ASP A 386 19.43 7.87 6.49
C ASP A 386 19.37 6.36 6.20
N GLY A 387 18.26 5.89 5.62
CA GLY A 387 18.16 4.59 4.97
C GLY A 387 17.22 3.61 5.67
N ASP A 388 16.44 4.07 6.63
CA ASP A 388 15.37 3.30 7.24
C ASP A 388 14.28 2.98 6.23
N THR A 389 13.57 1.87 6.46
CA THR A 389 12.61 1.34 5.47
C THR A 389 11.34 0.83 6.09
N VAL A 390 10.21 1.15 5.45
CA VAL A 390 8.91 0.52 5.68
C VAL A 390 8.40 -0.09 4.38
N SER A 391 7.82 -1.28 4.47
CA SER A 391 7.23 -1.98 3.32
C SER A 391 5.87 -2.57 3.63
N ASP A 392 4.98 -2.56 2.65
CA ASP A 392 3.68 -3.25 2.72
C ASP A 392 3.23 -3.71 1.32
N ILE A 393 2.23 -4.61 1.28
CA ILE A 393 1.67 -5.16 0.03
C ILE A 393 0.42 -4.36 -0.36
N LEU A 394 0.48 -3.75 -1.54
CA LEU A 394 -0.67 -3.13 -2.19
C LEU A 394 -1.33 -4.15 -3.12
N SER A 395 -2.64 -4.35 -3.01
CA SER A 395 -3.38 -5.31 -3.84
C SER A 395 -4.70 -4.76 -4.35
N THR A 396 -5.16 -5.27 -5.49
CA THR A 396 -6.45 -4.91 -6.09
C THR A 396 -7.02 -6.05 -6.94
N ASP A 397 -8.34 -6.05 -7.15
CA ASP A 397 -9.05 -6.98 -8.04
C ASP A 397 -8.98 -6.47 -9.48
N LEU A 398 -8.51 -7.32 -10.40
CA LEU A 398 -8.38 -7.04 -11.83
C LEU A 398 -9.54 -7.62 -12.65
N SER A 399 -10.36 -8.50 -12.05
CA SER A 399 -11.33 -9.33 -12.79
C SER A 399 -12.31 -8.49 -13.62
N GLY A 400 -12.85 -7.43 -13.03
CA GLY A 400 -13.81 -6.54 -13.71
C GLY A 400 -13.21 -5.67 -14.83
N ASN A 401 -11.88 -5.61 -14.94
CA ASN A 401 -11.19 -4.88 -16.01
C ASN A 401 -10.93 -5.75 -17.24
N ILE A 402 -11.16 -7.07 -17.16
CA ILE A 402 -10.98 -8.01 -18.25
C ILE A 402 -12.35 -8.33 -18.85
N SER A 403 -12.52 -7.91 -20.10
CA SER A 403 -13.73 -8.08 -20.91
C SER A 403 -13.40 -8.89 -22.15
N ILE A 404 -14.26 -9.83 -22.48
CA ILE A 404 -14.18 -10.68 -23.68
C ILE A 404 -15.41 -10.36 -24.51
N VAL A 405 -15.23 -10.05 -25.78
CA VAL A 405 -16.29 -9.65 -26.72
C VAL A 405 -16.65 -10.84 -27.59
N ASP A 406 -17.95 -11.12 -27.64
CA ASP A 406 -18.56 -12.28 -28.31
C ASP A 406 -18.35 -12.29 -29.84
N ASP A 407 -18.44 -13.47 -30.46
CA ASP A 407 -18.45 -13.65 -31.92
C ASP A 407 -19.78 -14.22 -32.44
N VAL A 408 -20.81 -13.38 -32.37
CA VAL A 408 -22.17 -13.71 -32.80
C VAL A 408 -22.26 -14.23 -34.26
N PRO A 409 -23.27 -15.06 -34.60
CA PRO A 409 -23.31 -15.75 -35.88
C PRO A 409 -23.69 -14.81 -37.01
N GLY A 410 -23.16 -15.09 -38.20
CA GLY A 410 -23.43 -14.35 -39.44
C GLY A 410 -24.38 -15.10 -40.36
N LEU A 411 -25.21 -14.35 -41.09
CA LEU A 411 -26.12 -14.87 -42.11
C LEU A 411 -26.05 -13.98 -43.37
N ASP A 412 -25.66 -14.57 -44.50
CA ASP A 412 -25.73 -13.97 -45.82
C ASP A 412 -26.73 -14.75 -46.70
N LEU A 413 -27.61 -14.01 -47.38
CA LEU A 413 -28.69 -14.56 -48.19
C LEU A 413 -28.49 -14.15 -49.65
N SER A 414 -28.47 -15.14 -50.53
CA SER A 414 -28.33 -14.95 -51.97
C SER A 414 -29.65 -15.19 -52.71
N ASP A 415 -29.68 -14.88 -54.02
CA ASP A 415 -30.86 -15.11 -54.85
C ASP A 415 -31.21 -16.61 -54.92
N VAL A 416 -32.49 -16.94 -54.73
CA VAL A 416 -32.98 -18.33 -54.84
C VAL A 416 -33.09 -18.75 -56.30
N ASP A 417 -32.28 -19.72 -56.72
CA ASP A 417 -32.36 -20.33 -58.05
C ASP A 417 -33.44 -21.43 -58.09
N LEU A 418 -34.57 -21.11 -58.74
CA LEU A 418 -35.68 -22.04 -58.95
C LEU A 418 -35.61 -22.78 -60.30
N SER A 419 -34.50 -22.73 -61.04
CA SER A 419 -34.42 -23.32 -62.40
C SER A 419 -34.69 -24.82 -62.46
N GLU A 420 -34.45 -25.56 -61.38
CA GLU A 420 -34.73 -27.00 -61.25
C GLU A 420 -36.12 -27.30 -60.62
N VAL A 421 -36.90 -26.26 -60.30
CA VAL A 421 -38.26 -26.36 -59.76
C VAL A 421 -39.26 -25.98 -60.84
N SER A 422 -40.21 -26.86 -61.14
CA SER A 422 -41.28 -26.56 -62.10
C SER A 422 -42.58 -27.24 -61.70
N PHE A 423 -43.69 -26.55 -61.92
CA PHE A 423 -45.05 -27.06 -61.72
C PHE A 423 -45.75 -27.01 -63.07
N GLU A 424 -46.04 -28.17 -63.65
CA GLU A 424 -46.76 -28.27 -64.92
C GLU A 424 -48.12 -28.94 -64.70
N THR A 425 -49.19 -28.22 -64.99
CA THR A 425 -50.55 -28.77 -65.02
C THR A 425 -51.12 -28.71 -66.43
N LEU A 426 -52.14 -29.51 -66.72
CA LEU A 426 -52.71 -29.67 -68.05
C LEU A 426 -54.20 -29.36 -68.06
N ASP A 427 -54.63 -28.46 -68.94
CA ASP A 427 -56.05 -28.14 -69.16
C ASP A 427 -56.86 -29.40 -69.50
N SER A 428 -56.25 -30.31 -70.29
CA SER A 428 -56.90 -31.56 -70.72
C SER A 428 -57.32 -32.49 -69.58
N GLU A 429 -56.68 -32.38 -68.41
CA GLU A 429 -56.99 -33.18 -67.23
C GLU A 429 -58.14 -32.59 -66.39
N THR A 430 -58.53 -31.34 -66.64
CA THR A 430 -59.58 -30.63 -65.89
C THR A 430 -61.01 -30.97 -66.33
N VAL A 431 -61.19 -31.65 -67.47
CA VAL A 431 -62.51 -32.01 -68.01
C VAL A 431 -63.29 -32.96 -67.09
N ASP A 432 -62.60 -33.91 -66.46
CA ASP A 432 -63.18 -34.96 -65.60
C ASP A 432 -62.47 -35.09 -64.23
N GLY A 433 -61.68 -34.09 -63.84
CA GLY A 433 -60.84 -34.16 -62.64
C GLY A 433 -60.06 -32.88 -62.37
N THR A 434 -58.89 -33.03 -61.74
CA THR A 434 -57.96 -31.95 -61.47
C THR A 434 -56.57 -32.34 -61.96
N SER A 435 -55.83 -31.40 -62.54
CA SER A 435 -54.39 -31.59 -62.79
C SER A 435 -53.61 -31.13 -61.56
N VAL A 436 -52.62 -31.91 -61.11
CA VAL A 436 -51.87 -31.60 -59.88
C VAL A 436 -50.39 -31.76 -60.13
N ALA A 437 -49.62 -30.71 -59.80
CA ALA A 437 -48.16 -30.71 -59.81
C ALA A 437 -47.63 -30.37 -58.42
N SER A 438 -46.57 -31.04 -57.99
CA SER A 438 -45.90 -30.70 -56.74
C SER A 438 -44.38 -30.87 -56.83
N ALA A 439 -43.68 -29.96 -56.18
CA ALA A 439 -42.23 -29.90 -56.08
C ALA A 439 -41.85 -29.11 -54.83
N SER A 440 -40.66 -29.34 -54.28
CA SER A 440 -40.17 -28.64 -53.09
C SER A 440 -39.20 -27.53 -53.48
N VAL A 441 -39.37 -26.35 -52.88
CA VAL A 441 -38.42 -25.23 -52.99
C VAL A 441 -37.29 -25.32 -51.96
N ALA A 442 -37.37 -26.24 -51.01
CA ALA A 442 -36.47 -26.28 -49.85
C ALA A 442 -34.99 -26.45 -50.22
N ALA A 443 -34.69 -27.21 -51.28
CA ALA A 443 -33.33 -27.38 -51.77
C ALA A 443 -32.75 -26.08 -52.35
N ALA A 444 -33.56 -25.31 -53.07
CA ALA A 444 -33.18 -24.01 -53.62
C ALA A 444 -32.97 -22.97 -52.51
N PHE A 445 -33.86 -22.96 -51.52
CA PHE A 445 -33.73 -22.11 -50.33
C PHE A 445 -32.47 -22.46 -49.53
N THR A 446 -32.19 -23.76 -49.32
CA THR A 446 -30.95 -24.20 -48.64
C THR A 446 -29.70 -23.77 -49.39
N ALA A 447 -29.71 -23.85 -50.73
CA ALA A 447 -28.57 -23.45 -51.55
C ALA A 447 -28.32 -21.93 -51.54
N ALA A 448 -29.32 -21.13 -51.18
CA ALA A 448 -29.24 -19.67 -51.14
C ALA A 448 -28.75 -19.11 -49.79
N VAL A 449 -28.55 -19.97 -48.78
CA VAL A 449 -28.11 -19.59 -47.43
C VAL A 449 -26.61 -19.82 -47.30
N ASP A 450 -25.89 -18.78 -46.90
CA ASP A 450 -24.50 -18.86 -46.43
C ASP A 450 -24.46 -18.46 -44.94
N ALA A 451 -24.16 -19.43 -44.07
CA ALA A 451 -24.17 -19.27 -42.63
C ALA A 451 -22.75 -19.31 -42.07
N SER A 452 -22.44 -18.36 -41.19
CA SER A 452 -21.21 -18.31 -40.39
C SER A 452 -21.57 -18.48 -38.92
N TYR A 453 -20.90 -19.40 -38.23
CA TYR A 453 -21.15 -19.67 -36.81
C TYR A 453 -20.12 -19.03 -35.87
N GLY A 454 -19.31 -18.11 -36.40
CA GLY A 454 -18.26 -17.46 -35.60
C GLY A 454 -17.21 -18.43 -35.04
N ALA A 455 -16.49 -17.96 -34.03
CA ALA A 455 -15.50 -18.69 -33.27
C ALA A 455 -16.10 -19.75 -32.36
N ASP A 456 -17.32 -19.52 -31.87
CA ASP A 456 -18.03 -20.36 -30.89
C ASP A 456 -18.39 -21.74 -31.46
N GLY A 457 -18.29 -21.87 -32.77
CA GLY A 457 -18.37 -23.13 -33.49
C GLY A 457 -19.77 -23.44 -33.96
N ALA A 458 -19.90 -24.55 -34.69
CA ALA A 458 -21.15 -24.83 -35.39
C ALA A 458 -22.30 -25.22 -34.45
N GLY A 459 -23.41 -24.48 -34.54
CA GLY A 459 -24.69 -24.86 -33.94
C GLY A 459 -25.66 -25.46 -34.96
N SER A 460 -26.60 -24.67 -35.46
CA SER A 460 -27.63 -25.11 -36.42
C SER A 460 -28.02 -24.03 -37.44
N THR A 461 -28.39 -24.43 -38.65
CA THR A 461 -29.07 -23.57 -39.62
C THR A 461 -30.42 -24.18 -39.95
N VAL A 462 -31.49 -23.44 -39.68
CA VAL A 462 -32.87 -23.89 -39.81
C VAL A 462 -33.61 -22.96 -40.77
N ILE A 463 -34.24 -23.53 -41.79
CA ILE A 463 -35.19 -22.82 -42.67
C ILE A 463 -36.59 -23.26 -42.29
N SER A 464 -37.39 -22.35 -41.78
CA SER A 464 -38.75 -22.58 -41.31
C SER A 464 -39.74 -21.56 -41.88
N ASP A 465 -41.00 -21.72 -41.50
CA ASP A 465 -42.05 -20.74 -41.78
C ASP A 465 -42.23 -20.43 -43.27
N TYR A 466 -42.11 -21.47 -44.11
CA TYR A 466 -42.42 -21.39 -45.53
C TYR A 466 -43.85 -20.87 -45.73
N ALA A 467 -43.97 -19.77 -46.46
CA ALA A 467 -45.23 -19.12 -46.78
C ALA A 467 -45.26 -18.70 -48.25
N LEU A 468 -46.46 -18.74 -48.84
CA LEU A 468 -46.69 -18.13 -50.14
C LEU A 468 -46.92 -16.64 -49.94
N THR A 469 -46.62 -15.84 -50.96
CA THR A 469 -47.00 -14.42 -51.03
C THR A 469 -47.77 -14.19 -52.32
N LEU A 470 -48.81 -13.35 -52.25
CA LEU A 470 -49.62 -12.98 -53.41
C LEU A 470 -49.34 -11.53 -53.79
N GLY A 471 -48.87 -11.32 -55.02
CA GLY A 471 -48.62 -9.99 -55.56
C GLY A 471 -49.91 -9.27 -55.97
N ASP A 472 -49.90 -7.94 -55.83
CA ASP A 472 -50.98 -7.07 -56.28
C ASP A 472 -50.69 -6.54 -57.69
N LEU A 473 -51.05 -7.35 -58.69
CA LEU A 473 -50.83 -7.05 -60.11
C LEU A 473 -52.07 -7.42 -60.94
N ASP A 474 -52.36 -6.60 -61.95
CA ASP A 474 -53.27 -6.98 -63.03
C ASP A 474 -52.59 -8.02 -63.95
N HIS A 475 -52.99 -9.28 -63.79
CA HIS A 475 -52.38 -10.44 -64.45
C HIS A 475 -53.06 -10.83 -65.77
N GLY A 476 -54.27 -10.31 -66.06
CA GLY A 476 -55.00 -10.57 -67.31
C GLY A 476 -55.48 -12.01 -67.56
N LEU A 477 -55.13 -12.98 -66.69
CA LEU A 477 -55.59 -14.36 -66.75
C LEU A 477 -57.13 -14.50 -66.73
N THR A 478 -57.67 -15.28 -67.67
CA THR A 478 -59.11 -15.62 -67.75
C THR A 478 -59.31 -17.13 -67.81
N SER A 479 -60.52 -17.61 -67.50
CA SER A 479 -60.94 -19.00 -67.62
C SER A 479 -62.38 -19.03 -68.12
N GLY A 480 -62.65 -19.61 -69.29
CA GLY A 480 -63.98 -19.61 -69.89
C GLY A 480 -64.45 -18.22 -70.34
N GLY A 481 -63.51 -17.30 -70.58
CA GLY A 481 -63.75 -15.91 -70.92
C GLY A 481 -64.03 -14.98 -69.73
N GLU A 482 -64.03 -15.50 -68.51
CA GLU A 482 -64.22 -14.71 -67.28
C GLU A 482 -62.86 -14.46 -66.58
N PRO A 483 -62.62 -13.26 -66.00
CA PRO A 483 -61.39 -12.97 -65.26
C PRO A 483 -61.20 -13.91 -64.07
N VAL A 484 -60.00 -14.46 -63.93
CA VAL A 484 -59.58 -15.15 -62.70
C VAL A 484 -59.26 -14.10 -61.66
N VAL A 485 -59.65 -14.31 -60.40
CA VAL A 485 -59.26 -13.46 -59.27
C VAL A 485 -58.50 -14.32 -58.28
N PHE A 486 -57.24 -13.96 -58.00
CA PHE A 486 -56.45 -14.61 -56.98
C PHE A 486 -56.71 -13.98 -55.61
N THR A 487 -56.92 -14.83 -54.60
CA THR A 487 -56.97 -14.43 -53.20
C THR A 487 -56.07 -15.34 -52.39
N GLN A 488 -55.50 -14.80 -51.30
CA GLN A 488 -54.77 -15.58 -50.32
C GLN A 488 -55.57 -15.64 -49.03
N ASP A 489 -55.78 -16.83 -48.49
CA ASP A 489 -56.51 -17.01 -47.23
C ASP A 489 -55.61 -16.91 -46.00
N ALA A 490 -56.20 -16.99 -44.81
CA ALA A 490 -55.47 -16.88 -43.55
C ALA A 490 -54.52 -18.05 -43.26
N SER A 491 -54.66 -19.17 -43.98
CA SER A 491 -53.69 -20.29 -43.95
C SER A 491 -52.57 -20.12 -44.97
N GLY A 492 -52.56 -19.03 -45.76
CA GLY A 492 -51.55 -18.77 -46.77
C GLY A 492 -51.82 -19.45 -48.11
N VAL A 493 -52.95 -20.14 -48.29
CA VAL A 493 -53.34 -20.80 -49.54
C VAL A 493 -53.77 -19.75 -50.56
N ILE A 494 -53.22 -19.82 -51.77
CA ILE A 494 -53.57 -18.93 -52.88
C ILE A 494 -54.58 -19.63 -53.80
N THR A 495 -55.75 -19.04 -53.98
CA THR A 495 -56.82 -19.58 -54.84
C THR A 495 -57.19 -18.58 -55.93
N GLY A 496 -57.05 -18.97 -57.19
CA GLY A 496 -57.58 -18.29 -58.37
C GLY A 496 -58.98 -18.80 -58.69
N SER A 497 -59.98 -17.92 -58.77
CA SER A 497 -61.39 -18.29 -59.02
C SER A 497 -62.10 -17.38 -60.03
N THR A 498 -63.11 -17.90 -60.70
CA THR A 498 -64.10 -17.15 -61.50
C THR A 498 -65.48 -17.23 -60.81
N PRO A 499 -66.54 -16.57 -61.33
CA PRO A 499 -67.90 -16.77 -60.82
C PRO A 499 -68.40 -18.22 -60.89
N ASP A 500 -67.80 -19.06 -61.74
CA ASP A 500 -68.19 -20.45 -61.96
C ASP A 500 -67.46 -21.45 -61.04
N GLY A 501 -66.37 -21.04 -60.37
CA GLY A 501 -65.65 -21.85 -59.39
C GLY A 501 -64.16 -21.58 -59.27
N GLU A 502 -63.48 -22.47 -58.54
CA GLU A 502 -62.01 -22.50 -58.43
C GLU A 502 -61.39 -22.92 -59.78
N VAL A 503 -60.34 -22.21 -60.17
CA VAL A 503 -59.54 -22.50 -61.37
C VAL A 503 -58.18 -23.07 -60.98
N LEU A 504 -57.48 -22.41 -60.06
CA LEU A 504 -56.15 -22.78 -59.60
C LEU A 504 -56.06 -22.64 -58.09
N ARG A 505 -55.41 -23.59 -57.41
CA ARG A 505 -55.09 -23.52 -55.98
C ARG A 505 -53.62 -23.84 -55.78
N ILE A 506 -52.91 -23.02 -55.03
CA ILE A 506 -51.48 -23.14 -54.72
C ILE A 506 -51.34 -23.18 -53.20
N GLU A 507 -50.70 -24.24 -52.72
CA GLU A 507 -50.51 -24.54 -51.30
C GLU A 507 -49.02 -24.79 -51.04
N ILE A 508 -48.51 -24.41 -49.87
CA ILE A 508 -47.15 -24.75 -49.44
C ILE A 508 -47.18 -25.47 -48.09
N GLY A 509 -46.44 -26.58 -48.00
CA GLY A 509 -46.20 -27.30 -46.76
C GLY A 509 -45.08 -26.68 -45.93
N SER A 510 -45.03 -27.00 -44.64
CA SER A 510 -43.95 -26.58 -43.74
C SER A 510 -42.56 -27.11 -44.13
N ASP A 511 -42.50 -28.09 -45.03
CA ASP A 511 -41.29 -28.67 -45.61
C ASP A 511 -40.89 -27.99 -46.93
N GLY A 512 -41.55 -26.88 -47.30
CA GLY A 512 -41.33 -26.17 -48.56
C GLY A 512 -41.90 -26.88 -49.78
N THR A 513 -42.69 -27.95 -49.62
CA THR A 513 -43.39 -28.58 -50.75
C THR A 513 -44.53 -27.70 -51.22
N VAL A 514 -44.44 -27.19 -52.45
CA VAL A 514 -45.54 -26.47 -53.10
C VAL A 514 -46.37 -27.47 -53.89
N THR A 515 -47.70 -27.31 -53.83
CA THR A 515 -48.66 -28.07 -54.63
C THR A 515 -49.53 -27.09 -55.41
N VAL A 516 -49.55 -27.26 -56.74
CA VAL A 516 -50.43 -26.54 -57.65
C VAL A 516 -51.52 -27.51 -58.09
N THR A 517 -52.78 -27.19 -57.79
CA THR A 517 -53.97 -27.91 -58.25
C THR A 517 -54.74 -27.06 -59.22
N GLN A 518 -54.95 -27.56 -60.43
CA GLN A 518 -55.80 -26.96 -61.42
C GLN A 518 -57.14 -27.68 -61.49
N SER A 519 -58.22 -26.92 -61.32
CA SER A 519 -59.61 -27.39 -61.23
C SER A 519 -60.47 -26.99 -62.43
N ALA A 520 -60.02 -26.01 -63.22
CA ALA A 520 -60.64 -25.58 -64.48
C ALA A 520 -59.57 -25.12 -65.49
N PRO A 521 -59.82 -25.19 -66.80
CA PRO A 521 -58.85 -24.77 -67.82
C PRO A 521 -58.61 -23.26 -67.79
N LEU A 522 -57.39 -22.80 -68.08
CA LEU A 522 -57.12 -21.38 -68.25
C LEU A 522 -57.24 -21.00 -69.73
N ASP A 523 -57.71 -19.80 -70.04
CA ASP A 523 -57.78 -19.38 -71.44
C ASP A 523 -56.37 -19.07 -71.98
N HIS A 524 -56.00 -19.76 -73.06
CA HIS A 524 -54.76 -19.54 -73.79
C HIS A 524 -54.92 -18.51 -74.93
N ASP A 525 -53.84 -17.80 -75.26
CA ASP A 525 -53.80 -16.92 -76.44
C ASP A 525 -54.01 -17.73 -77.74
N ALA A 526 -54.77 -17.16 -78.70
CA ALA A 526 -55.21 -17.91 -79.88
C ALA A 526 -54.07 -18.40 -80.81
N GLN A 527 -54.11 -19.69 -81.15
CA GLN A 527 -53.25 -20.46 -82.08
C GLN A 527 -51.74 -20.44 -81.79
N GLY A 528 -51.26 -21.52 -81.16
CA GLY A 528 -49.85 -21.94 -81.15
C GLY A 528 -49.09 -21.69 -79.85
N ALA A 529 -49.75 -21.25 -78.78
CA ALA A 529 -49.17 -21.25 -77.44
C ALA A 529 -49.58 -22.53 -76.72
N ASP A 530 -48.72 -23.55 -76.76
CA ASP A 530 -48.96 -24.84 -76.12
C ASP A 530 -48.85 -24.76 -74.57
N SER A 531 -48.43 -23.62 -74.01
CA SER A 531 -48.31 -23.40 -72.57
C SER A 531 -48.49 -21.93 -72.16
N LEU A 532 -48.97 -21.70 -70.95
CA LEU A 532 -49.18 -20.42 -70.27
C LEU A 532 -48.43 -20.44 -68.93
N THR A 533 -47.58 -19.45 -68.66
CA THR A 533 -46.92 -19.31 -67.35
C THR A 533 -47.61 -18.20 -66.54
N LEU A 534 -47.67 -18.34 -65.22
CA LEU A 534 -48.24 -17.26 -64.39
C LEU A 534 -47.41 -15.97 -64.54
N PRO A 535 -48.06 -14.78 -64.58
CA PRO A 535 -47.34 -13.51 -64.69
C PRO A 535 -46.35 -13.29 -63.55
N ALA A 536 -45.14 -12.86 -63.89
CA ALA A 536 -44.08 -12.56 -62.92
C ALA A 536 -44.57 -11.63 -61.80
N GLY A 537 -44.21 -11.97 -60.57
CA GLY A 537 -44.60 -11.28 -59.34
C GLY A 537 -46.02 -11.58 -58.85
N LEU A 538 -46.77 -12.50 -59.47
CA LEU A 538 -48.10 -12.88 -59.00
C LEU A 538 -48.03 -13.78 -57.75
N VAL A 539 -47.19 -14.80 -57.76
CA VAL A 539 -47.03 -15.76 -56.65
C VAL A 539 -45.57 -15.79 -56.25
N GLY A 540 -45.27 -15.40 -55.01
CA GLY A 540 -43.95 -15.57 -54.40
C GLY A 540 -43.96 -16.67 -53.35
N VAL A 541 -42.77 -17.01 -52.89
CA VAL A 541 -42.54 -17.87 -51.73
C VAL A 541 -41.47 -17.23 -50.85
N GLU A 542 -41.68 -17.27 -49.53
CA GLU A 542 -40.74 -16.81 -48.53
C GLU A 542 -40.55 -17.85 -47.42
N ALA A 543 -39.42 -17.78 -46.72
CA ALA A 543 -39.12 -18.59 -45.55
C ALA A 543 -38.19 -17.82 -44.60
N THR A 544 -38.26 -18.13 -43.31
CA THR A 544 -37.34 -17.58 -42.31
C THR A 544 -36.12 -18.48 -42.19
N VAL A 545 -34.94 -17.91 -42.29
CA VAL A 545 -33.66 -18.59 -42.05
C VAL A 545 -33.18 -18.17 -40.67
N THR A 546 -32.85 -19.12 -39.82
CA THR A 546 -32.26 -18.88 -38.49
C THR A 546 -30.95 -19.65 -38.39
N VAL A 547 -29.87 -18.96 -38.05
CA VAL A 547 -28.56 -19.52 -37.74
C VAL A 547 -28.35 -19.41 -36.24
N THR A 548 -27.84 -20.48 -35.65
CA THR A 548 -27.44 -20.58 -34.25
C THR A 548 -26.02 -21.13 -34.21
N ASP A 549 -25.12 -20.54 -33.42
CA ASP A 549 -23.75 -21.02 -33.20
C ASP A 549 -23.66 -21.97 -31.99
N GLY A 550 -22.44 -22.19 -31.49
CA GLY A 550 -22.10 -23.22 -30.53
C GLY A 550 -22.52 -22.92 -29.09
N ASP A 551 -22.57 -21.65 -28.69
CA ASP A 551 -23.00 -21.22 -27.35
C ASP A 551 -24.47 -20.76 -27.32
N GLY A 552 -25.08 -20.59 -28.49
CA GLY A 552 -26.52 -20.52 -28.66
C GLY A 552 -27.04 -19.15 -29.10
N ASP A 553 -26.15 -18.25 -29.49
CA ASP A 553 -26.51 -17.00 -30.14
C ASP A 553 -27.17 -17.23 -31.49
N THR A 554 -28.01 -16.28 -31.91
CA THR A 554 -28.85 -16.47 -33.10
C THR A 554 -28.99 -15.24 -33.98
N VAL A 555 -28.95 -15.45 -35.29
CA VAL A 555 -29.33 -14.45 -36.30
C VAL A 555 -30.43 -15.03 -37.20
N SER A 556 -31.42 -14.21 -37.54
CA SER A 556 -32.51 -14.61 -38.43
C SER A 556 -32.79 -13.55 -39.50
N ASP A 557 -33.11 -14.00 -40.71
CA ASP A 557 -33.58 -13.14 -41.81
C ASP A 557 -34.57 -13.89 -42.72
N THR A 558 -35.34 -13.16 -43.53
CA THR A 558 -36.34 -13.71 -44.44
C THR A 558 -35.79 -13.82 -45.86
N LEU A 559 -35.79 -15.03 -46.40
CA LEU A 559 -35.44 -15.32 -47.79
C LEU A 559 -36.73 -15.36 -48.63
N SER A 560 -36.76 -14.71 -49.79
CA SER A 560 -37.93 -14.70 -50.67
C SER A 560 -37.58 -14.76 -52.16
N THR A 561 -38.48 -15.30 -52.97
CA THR A 561 -38.33 -15.37 -54.43
C THR A 561 -39.68 -15.45 -55.16
N ASP A 562 -39.70 -15.09 -56.44
CA ASP A 562 -40.88 -15.17 -57.31
C ASP A 562 -41.04 -16.60 -57.87
N LEU A 563 -42.18 -17.22 -57.58
CA LEU A 563 -42.54 -18.57 -58.01
C LEU A 563 -43.34 -18.58 -59.32
N SER A 564 -43.85 -17.42 -59.76
CA SER A 564 -44.81 -17.32 -60.87
C SER A 564 -44.27 -17.95 -62.15
N GLY A 565 -43.00 -17.69 -62.46
CA GLY A 565 -42.32 -18.20 -63.66
C GLY A 565 -42.16 -19.72 -63.70
N ASN A 566 -42.30 -20.40 -62.56
CA ASN A 566 -42.14 -21.84 -62.42
C ASN A 566 -43.46 -22.61 -62.55
N ILE A 567 -44.60 -21.90 -62.63
CA ILE A 567 -45.94 -22.50 -62.76
C ILE A 567 -46.40 -22.35 -64.21
N SER A 568 -46.49 -23.48 -64.91
CA SER A 568 -46.88 -23.59 -66.30
C SER A 568 -48.16 -24.42 -66.45
N ILE A 569 -49.11 -23.91 -67.22
CA ILE A 569 -50.36 -24.57 -67.58
C ILE A 569 -50.27 -24.93 -69.06
N VAL A 570 -50.52 -26.18 -69.43
CA VAL A 570 -50.40 -26.68 -70.82
C VAL A 570 -51.79 -26.83 -71.43
N ASP A 571 -51.97 -26.25 -72.62
CA ASP A 571 -53.25 -26.17 -73.35
C ASP A 571 -53.73 -27.55 -73.83
N ASP A 572 -55.06 -27.75 -73.90
CA ASP A 572 -55.67 -28.93 -74.50
C ASP A 572 -55.89 -28.72 -76.02
N VAL A 573 -54.78 -28.69 -76.76
CA VAL A 573 -54.81 -28.44 -78.21
C VAL A 573 -55.88 -29.29 -78.93
N PRO A 574 -56.75 -28.70 -79.77
CA PRO A 574 -57.85 -29.43 -80.40
C PRO A 574 -57.37 -30.67 -81.17
N GLY A 575 -57.73 -31.85 -80.66
CA GLY A 575 -57.53 -33.13 -81.35
C GLY A 575 -58.51 -33.34 -82.49
N LEU A 576 -58.10 -34.09 -83.52
CA LEU A 576 -58.96 -34.49 -84.65
C LEU A 576 -59.89 -35.66 -84.33
#